data_AF-S8FTN8-F1
#
_entry.id   AF-S8FTN8-F1
#
_cell.length_a   1.000
_cell.length_b   1.000
_cell.length_c   1.000
_cell.angle_alpha   90.00
_cell.angle_beta   90.00
_cell.angle_gamma   90.00
#
_symmetry.space_group_name_H-M   'P 1'
#
loop_
_entity.id
_entity.type
_entity.pdbx_description
1 polymer ?
#
loop_
_entity_poly.entity_id
_entity_poly.type
_entity_poly.pdbx_seq_one_letter_code
_entity_poly.pdbx_strand_id
1 'polypeptide(L)'
;VPLVIVEGFFSSAGALVWGNIHEHSNHLVRADGREDRRVIFSRVGPVSSLHDRACELFYSLVGGVVDYGEEHARSHEHRRFGRTHGTGLYPQWSKDNPLHFLGHSLGGPTILKLQWLLENGFFGVRYHPEMILSANTISSPFRGTQLVYHAGEDPAKAPAVQWFSLGYMLARWVYLLAYLAPILPAALDMHTESRCLTFNEVSILTLLWYLWKCEWAEAEDAAPFDATFQAAHRREVQREGAINPGTYYRSYVACIV
;
A
#
# COMPACT_ATOMS: atom_id res chain seq x y z
N VAL A 1 -7.43 -15.28 -16.35
CA VAL A 1 -6.55 -14.79 -15.27
C VAL A 1 -7.24 -13.66 -14.51
N PRO A 2 -7.40 -13.77 -13.18
CA PRO A 2 -8.02 -12.71 -12.37
C PRO A 2 -7.25 -11.39 -12.39
N LEU A 3 -7.96 -10.31 -12.06
CA LEU A 3 -7.40 -8.96 -11.88
C LEU A 3 -7.41 -8.57 -10.41
N VAL A 4 -6.28 -8.18 -9.86
CA VAL A 4 -6.13 -7.61 -8.52
C VAL A 4 -6.06 -6.10 -8.63
N ILE A 5 -6.96 -5.40 -7.94
CA ILE A 5 -6.95 -3.94 -7.82
C ILE A 5 -6.27 -3.58 -6.51
N VAL A 6 -5.25 -2.72 -6.59
CA VAL A 6 -4.46 -2.21 -5.47
C VAL A 6 -4.70 -0.71 -5.35
N GLU A 7 -5.26 -0.31 -4.22
CA GLU A 7 -5.66 1.07 -3.99
C GLU A 7 -4.48 1.98 -3.61
N GLY A 8 -4.69 3.30 -3.68
CA GLY A 8 -3.66 4.31 -3.40
C GLY A 8 -3.64 4.80 -1.95
N PHE A 9 -3.09 6.01 -1.77
CA PHE A 9 -3.08 6.73 -0.50
C PHE A 9 -4.51 7.16 -0.11
N PHE A 10 -4.89 7.02 1.17
CA PHE A 10 -6.21 7.35 1.72
C PHE A 10 -7.42 6.67 1.05
N SER A 11 -7.21 5.59 0.31
CA SER A 11 -8.30 4.83 -0.30
C SER A 11 -8.75 3.73 0.65
N SER A 12 -9.67 4.04 1.55
CA SER A 12 -10.35 3.06 2.42
C SER A 12 -11.78 2.76 1.96
N ALA A 13 -12.25 3.51 0.95
CA ALA A 13 -13.60 3.44 0.39
C ALA A 13 -13.58 2.90 -1.05
N GLY A 14 -13.05 1.67 -1.24
CA GLY A 14 -12.88 1.11 -2.58
C GLY A 14 -14.13 1.05 -3.46
N ALA A 15 -15.33 0.95 -2.89
CA ALA A 15 -16.58 1.07 -3.66
C ALA A 15 -16.89 2.50 -4.13
N LEU A 16 -16.43 3.52 -3.40
CA LEU A 16 -16.65 4.94 -3.72
C LEU A 16 -15.61 5.46 -4.73
N VAL A 17 -14.35 5.00 -4.62
CA VAL A 17 -13.24 5.40 -5.51
C VAL A 17 -13.28 4.64 -6.83
N TRP A 18 -13.61 3.35 -6.79
CA TRP A 18 -13.62 2.51 -7.99
C TRP A 18 -15.02 2.32 -8.59
N GLY A 19 -16.07 2.83 -7.95
CA GLY A 19 -17.44 2.77 -8.44
C GLY A 19 -17.83 1.36 -8.94
N ASN A 20 -18.51 1.31 -10.09
CA ASN A 20 -18.89 0.08 -10.76
C ASN A 20 -17.76 -0.48 -11.65
N ILE A 21 -16.50 -0.51 -11.18
CA ILE A 21 -15.38 -1.01 -12.01
C ILE A 21 -15.54 -2.49 -12.38
N HIS A 22 -16.27 -3.28 -11.57
CA HIS A 22 -16.63 -4.64 -11.96
C HIS A 22 -17.47 -4.66 -13.24
N GLU A 23 -18.41 -3.72 -13.38
CA GLU A 23 -19.19 -3.57 -14.60
C GLU A 23 -18.35 -2.99 -15.75
N HIS A 24 -17.55 -1.95 -15.50
CA HIS A 24 -16.73 -1.33 -16.56
C HIS A 24 -15.65 -2.26 -17.10
N SER A 25 -14.98 -3.01 -16.22
CA SER A 25 -13.91 -3.94 -16.61
C SER A 25 -14.43 -5.15 -17.38
N ASN A 26 -15.66 -5.61 -17.08
CA ASN A 26 -16.29 -6.72 -17.77
C ASN A 26 -17.24 -6.30 -18.90
N HIS A 27 -17.50 -5.01 -19.10
CA HIS A 27 -18.43 -4.54 -20.14
C HIS A 27 -18.04 -5.05 -21.54
N LEU A 28 -16.77 -4.90 -21.92
CA LEU A 28 -16.27 -5.38 -23.22
C LEU A 28 -16.23 -6.92 -23.29
N VAL A 29 -15.89 -7.58 -22.18
CA VAL A 29 -15.85 -9.05 -22.09
C VAL A 29 -17.24 -9.64 -22.30
N ARG A 30 -18.26 -9.04 -21.68
CA ARG A 30 -19.67 -9.39 -21.84
C ARG A 30 -20.19 -9.06 -23.24
N ALA A 31 -19.80 -7.92 -23.80
CA ALA A 31 -20.14 -7.54 -25.18
C ALA A 31 -19.59 -8.54 -26.21
N ASP A 32 -18.41 -9.11 -25.95
CA ASP A 32 -17.78 -10.16 -26.76
C ASP A 32 -18.30 -11.59 -26.44
N GLY A 33 -19.30 -11.73 -25.55
CA GLY A 33 -19.89 -13.02 -25.17
C GLY A 33 -18.97 -13.93 -24.35
N ARG A 34 -17.94 -13.38 -23.69
CA ARG A 34 -16.99 -14.12 -22.85
C ARG A 34 -17.39 -14.08 -21.37
N GLU A 35 -16.91 -15.06 -20.60
CA GLU A 35 -17.13 -15.09 -19.15
C GLU A 35 -16.44 -13.92 -18.44
N ASP A 36 -17.10 -13.40 -17.41
CA ASP A 36 -16.60 -12.32 -16.57
C ASP A 36 -15.22 -12.65 -15.99
N ARG A 37 -14.31 -11.69 -16.09
CA ARG A 37 -13.04 -11.77 -15.38
C ARG A 37 -13.30 -11.57 -13.89
N ARG A 38 -12.81 -12.51 -13.06
CA ARG A 38 -12.76 -12.34 -11.61
C ARG A 38 -11.91 -11.12 -11.23
N VAL A 39 -12.51 -10.17 -10.53
CA VAL A 39 -11.84 -8.98 -9.97
C VAL A 39 -11.71 -9.14 -8.46
N ILE A 40 -10.51 -8.89 -7.94
CA ILE A 40 -10.16 -9.00 -6.52
C ILE A 40 -9.73 -7.61 -6.05
N PHE A 41 -10.39 -7.08 -5.02
CA PHE A 41 -9.98 -5.84 -4.39
C PHE A 41 -9.14 -6.17 -3.17
N SER A 42 -7.85 -5.82 -3.20
CA SER A 42 -6.99 -5.96 -2.03
C SER A 42 -6.94 -4.64 -1.29
N ARG A 43 -7.39 -4.65 -0.04
CA ARG A 43 -7.22 -3.52 0.88
C ARG A 43 -5.85 -3.62 1.53
N VAL A 44 -5.10 -2.54 1.45
CA VAL A 44 -3.79 -2.36 2.08
C VAL A 44 -3.81 -1.03 2.83
N GLY A 45 -2.86 -0.84 3.73
CA GLY A 45 -2.81 0.33 4.59
C GLY A 45 -2.82 1.63 3.79
N PRO A 46 -3.84 2.49 3.98
CA PRO A 46 -3.99 3.72 3.19
C PRO A 46 -2.85 4.72 3.39
N VAL A 47 -2.06 4.55 4.44
CA VAL A 47 -1.01 5.47 4.91
C VAL A 47 0.30 4.77 5.28
N SER A 48 0.32 3.43 5.27
CA SER A 48 1.50 2.62 5.56
C SER A 48 2.54 2.75 4.45
N SER A 49 3.79 2.40 4.73
CA SER A 49 4.87 2.40 3.73
C SER A 49 4.59 1.44 2.58
N LEU A 50 5.32 1.60 1.48
CA LEU A 50 5.27 0.67 0.36
C LEU A 50 5.65 -0.75 0.79
N HIS A 51 6.62 -0.89 1.71
CA HIS A 51 7.03 -2.17 2.25
C HIS A 51 5.89 -2.86 2.99
N ASP A 52 5.27 -2.15 3.93
CA ASP A 52 4.16 -2.67 4.73
C ASP A 52 2.96 -3.02 3.84
N ARG A 53 2.61 -2.12 2.91
CA ARG A 53 1.54 -2.35 1.94
C ARG A 53 1.80 -3.55 1.03
N ALA A 54 3.05 -3.80 0.64
CA ALA A 54 3.42 -4.95 -0.16
C ALA A 54 3.29 -6.26 0.63
N CYS A 55 3.69 -6.26 1.91
CA CYS A 55 3.49 -7.40 2.80
C CYS A 55 1.99 -7.69 3.01
N GLU A 56 1.19 -6.65 3.27
CA GLU A 56 -0.26 -6.77 3.41
C GLU A 56 -0.93 -7.28 2.13
N LEU A 57 -0.54 -6.76 0.96
CA LEU A 57 -1.04 -7.23 -0.33
C LEU A 57 -0.72 -8.71 -0.57
N PHE A 58 0.49 -9.13 -0.20
CA PHE A 58 0.91 -10.52 -0.35
C PHE A 58 0.05 -11.46 0.52
N TYR A 59 -0.05 -11.17 1.82
CA TYR A 59 -0.79 -12.00 2.76
C TYR A 59 -2.30 -11.90 2.60
N SER A 60 -2.83 -10.81 2.03
CA SER A 60 -4.26 -10.74 1.66
C SER A 60 -4.59 -11.73 0.53
N LEU A 61 -3.67 -11.97 -0.41
CA LEU A 61 -3.86 -12.89 -1.53
C LEU A 61 -3.63 -14.34 -1.12
N VAL A 62 -2.51 -14.64 -0.48
CA VAL A 62 -2.13 -16.01 -0.10
C VAL A 62 -2.88 -16.50 1.14
N GLY A 63 -3.17 -15.60 2.08
CA GLY A 63 -3.59 -15.94 3.44
C GLY A 63 -2.40 -16.10 4.39
N GLY A 64 -2.69 -16.11 5.69
CA GLY A 64 -1.69 -16.18 6.76
C GLY A 64 -1.62 -14.90 7.60
N VAL A 65 -0.65 -14.87 8.52
CA VAL A 65 -0.36 -13.69 9.34
C VAL A 65 0.57 -12.77 8.57
N VAL A 66 0.24 -11.48 8.47
CA VAL A 66 1.13 -10.50 7.85
C VAL A 66 2.46 -10.47 8.60
N ASP A 67 3.56 -10.80 7.93
CA ASP A 67 4.93 -10.69 8.44
C ASP A 67 5.65 -9.57 7.67
N TYR A 68 5.93 -8.47 8.37
CA TYR A 68 6.65 -7.31 7.85
C TYR A 68 8.16 -7.51 7.81
N GLY A 69 8.67 -8.63 8.34
CA GLY A 69 10.09 -8.95 8.44
C GLY A 69 10.71 -8.42 9.72
N GLU A 70 11.55 -9.25 10.35
CA GLU A 70 12.17 -8.94 11.64
C GLU A 70 13.10 -7.72 11.57
N GLU A 71 13.93 -7.63 10.54
CA GLU A 71 14.87 -6.53 10.36
C GLU A 71 14.14 -5.20 10.14
N HIS A 72 13.14 -5.18 9.25
CA HIS A 72 12.33 -4.00 8.95
C HIS A 72 11.54 -3.52 10.17
N ALA A 73 10.88 -4.44 10.88
CA ALA A 73 10.14 -4.14 12.09
C ALA A 73 11.05 -3.56 13.19
N ARG A 74 12.28 -4.06 13.31
CA ARG A 74 13.27 -3.53 14.25
C ARG A 74 13.79 -2.15 13.84
N SER A 75 14.04 -1.91 12.55
CA SER A 75 14.57 -0.61 12.09
C SER A 75 13.53 0.51 12.17
N HIS A 76 12.25 0.18 12.08
CA HIS A 76 11.14 1.14 12.08
C HIS A 76 10.27 1.09 13.34
N GLU A 77 10.72 0.35 14.36
CA GLU A 77 10.13 0.30 15.71
C GLU A 77 8.62 -0.04 15.73
N HIS A 78 8.19 -0.97 14.88
CA HIS A 78 6.82 -1.49 14.88
C HIS A 78 6.80 -3.02 15.02
N ARG A 79 5.62 -3.61 15.26
CA ARG A 79 5.47 -5.06 15.35
C ARG A 79 5.84 -5.73 14.03
N ARG A 80 6.56 -6.85 14.12
CA ARG A 80 6.84 -7.73 12.99
C ARG A 80 5.58 -8.35 12.38
N PHE A 81 4.62 -8.72 13.23
CA PHE A 81 3.40 -9.39 12.79
C PHE A 81 2.20 -8.44 12.85
N GLY A 82 1.42 -8.43 11.77
CA GLY A 82 0.17 -7.67 11.65
C GLY A 82 -1.06 -8.56 11.76
N ARG A 83 -2.09 -8.23 10.97
CA ARG A 83 -3.37 -8.95 10.94
C ARG A 83 -3.24 -10.36 10.36
N THR A 84 -4.22 -11.20 10.69
CA THR A 84 -4.32 -12.57 10.16
C THR A 84 -5.41 -12.66 9.10
N HIS A 85 -5.04 -13.12 7.91
CA HIS A 85 -5.96 -13.49 6.83
C HIS A 85 -6.21 -15.00 6.89
N GLY A 86 -7.32 -15.40 7.50
CA GLY A 86 -7.65 -16.84 7.66
C GLY A 86 -7.70 -17.58 6.32
N THR A 87 -8.38 -17.01 5.33
CA THR A 87 -8.38 -17.49 3.94
C THR A 87 -7.94 -16.35 3.04
N GLY A 88 -6.89 -16.58 2.23
CA GLY A 88 -6.45 -15.64 1.23
C GLY A 88 -7.51 -15.39 0.15
N LEU A 89 -7.46 -14.23 -0.47
CA LEU A 89 -8.36 -13.87 -1.59
C LEU A 89 -8.09 -14.75 -2.82
N TYR A 90 -6.86 -15.26 -2.98
CA TYR A 90 -6.47 -16.16 -4.06
C TYR A 90 -5.36 -17.14 -3.59
N PRO A 91 -5.68 -18.13 -2.72
CA PRO A 91 -4.68 -18.99 -2.08
C PRO A 91 -3.87 -19.86 -3.06
N GLN A 92 -4.41 -20.09 -4.26
CA GLN A 92 -3.74 -20.81 -5.34
C GLN A 92 -2.71 -19.96 -6.12
N TRP A 93 -2.46 -18.71 -5.71
CA TRP A 93 -1.54 -17.80 -6.39
C TRP A 93 -0.15 -18.45 -6.53
N SER A 94 0.29 -18.65 -7.78
CA SER A 94 1.55 -19.29 -8.10
C SER A 94 2.02 -18.89 -9.50
N LYS A 95 3.19 -19.36 -9.93
CA LYS A 95 3.67 -19.17 -11.30
C LYS A 95 2.71 -19.79 -12.34
N ASP A 96 2.06 -20.91 -11.99
CA ASP A 96 1.08 -21.58 -12.85
C ASP A 96 -0.31 -20.91 -12.80
N ASN A 97 -0.59 -20.15 -11.73
CA ASN A 97 -1.80 -19.34 -11.57
C ASN A 97 -1.44 -17.87 -11.34
N PRO A 98 -0.81 -17.19 -12.31
CA PRO A 98 -0.33 -15.83 -12.10
C PRO A 98 -1.50 -14.85 -12.14
N LEU A 99 -1.29 -13.62 -11.69
CA LEU A 99 -2.34 -12.59 -11.56
C LEU A 99 -1.99 -11.32 -12.36
N HIS A 100 -3.00 -10.65 -12.86
CA HIS A 100 -2.87 -9.27 -13.35
C HIS A 100 -3.09 -8.30 -12.19
N PHE A 101 -2.30 -7.23 -12.12
CA PHE A 101 -2.43 -6.20 -11.11
C PHE A 101 -2.75 -4.85 -11.77
N LEU A 102 -3.62 -4.08 -11.13
CA LEU A 102 -3.94 -2.70 -11.45
C LEU A 102 -3.77 -1.83 -10.20
N GLY A 103 -2.74 -0.99 -10.18
CA GLY A 103 -2.46 -0.07 -9.10
C GLY A 103 -2.87 1.36 -9.44
N HIS A 104 -3.72 1.98 -8.64
CA HIS A 104 -3.98 3.42 -8.73
C HIS A 104 -3.10 4.19 -7.75
N SER A 105 -2.52 5.31 -8.19
CA SER A 105 -1.71 6.18 -7.33
C SER A 105 -0.60 5.35 -6.63
N LEU A 106 -0.54 5.36 -5.30
CA LEU A 106 0.43 4.60 -4.50
C LEU A 106 0.30 3.06 -4.65
N GLY A 107 -0.82 2.56 -5.17
CA GLY A 107 -0.99 1.14 -5.49
C GLY A 107 -0.02 0.64 -6.56
N GLY A 108 0.37 1.50 -7.51
CA GLY A 108 1.35 1.14 -8.54
C GLY A 108 2.74 0.85 -7.97
N PRO A 109 3.36 1.79 -7.23
CA PRO A 109 4.62 1.54 -6.54
C PRO A 109 4.52 0.38 -5.54
N THR A 110 3.35 0.16 -4.91
CA THR A 110 3.13 -1.00 -4.02
C THR A 110 3.29 -2.33 -4.78
N ILE A 111 2.76 -2.44 -6.01
CA ILE A 111 2.91 -3.64 -6.84
C ILE A 111 4.39 -3.88 -7.21
N LEU A 112 5.13 -2.81 -7.54
CA LEU A 112 6.57 -2.94 -7.83
C LEU A 112 7.37 -3.34 -6.59
N LYS A 113 7.06 -2.76 -5.42
CA LYS A 113 7.66 -3.17 -4.15
C LYS A 113 7.40 -4.64 -3.87
N LEU A 114 6.17 -5.11 -4.05
CA LEU A 114 5.82 -6.53 -3.92
C LEU A 114 6.65 -7.40 -4.87
N GLN A 115 6.76 -7.01 -6.14
CA GLN A 115 7.57 -7.74 -7.10
C GLN A 115 9.04 -7.81 -6.71
N TRP A 116 9.60 -6.71 -6.21
CA TRP A 116 10.96 -6.66 -5.73
C TRP A 116 11.16 -7.54 -4.49
N LEU A 117 10.23 -7.53 -3.53
CA LEU A 117 10.29 -8.43 -2.37
C LEU A 117 10.22 -9.91 -2.79
N LEU A 118 9.43 -10.25 -3.81
CA LEU A 118 9.38 -11.60 -4.39
C LEU A 118 10.72 -11.99 -5.03
N GLU A 119 11.32 -11.12 -5.84
CA GLU A 119 12.62 -11.34 -6.47
C GLU A 119 13.74 -11.57 -5.43
N ASN A 120 13.69 -10.85 -4.31
CA ASN A 120 14.67 -10.98 -3.22
C ASN A 120 14.35 -12.13 -2.24
N GLY A 121 13.32 -12.95 -2.52
CA GLY A 121 12.98 -14.10 -1.69
C GLY A 121 12.44 -13.78 -0.30
N PHE A 122 11.95 -12.54 -0.09
CA PHE A 122 11.49 -12.05 1.22
C PHE A 122 10.40 -12.93 1.84
N PHE A 123 9.47 -13.43 1.01
CA PHE A 123 8.36 -14.29 1.45
C PHE A 123 8.72 -15.79 1.44
N GLY A 124 9.97 -16.14 1.13
CA GLY A 124 10.46 -17.49 0.98
C GLY A 124 10.57 -17.96 -0.48
N VAL A 125 11.42 -18.98 -0.69
CA VAL A 125 11.88 -19.44 -2.02
C VAL A 125 10.80 -19.97 -2.96
N ARG A 126 9.60 -20.28 -2.43
CA ARG A 126 8.49 -20.78 -3.25
C ARG A 126 7.79 -19.69 -4.06
N TYR A 127 7.98 -18.43 -3.69
CA TYR A 127 7.31 -17.31 -4.31
C TYR A 127 8.25 -16.61 -5.28
N HIS A 128 7.73 -16.29 -6.46
CA HIS A 128 8.54 -15.78 -7.56
C HIS A 128 7.84 -14.58 -8.23
N PRO A 129 8.57 -13.57 -8.71
CA PRO A 129 7.99 -12.39 -9.36
C PRO A 129 7.16 -12.70 -10.61
N GLU A 130 7.39 -13.84 -11.28
CA GLU A 130 6.56 -14.33 -12.39
C GLU A 130 5.12 -14.69 -11.98
N MET A 131 4.82 -14.73 -10.68
CA MET A 131 3.45 -14.79 -10.17
C MET A 131 2.64 -13.54 -10.54
N ILE A 132 3.32 -12.44 -10.90
CA ILE A 132 2.74 -11.20 -11.42
C ILE A 132 2.81 -11.26 -12.95
N LEU A 133 1.68 -11.59 -13.60
CA LEU A 133 1.61 -11.67 -15.06
C LEU A 133 1.67 -10.28 -15.69
N SER A 134 0.95 -9.30 -15.12
CA SER A 134 1.10 -7.91 -15.54
C SER A 134 0.92 -6.93 -14.40
N ALA A 135 1.65 -5.82 -14.47
CA ALA A 135 1.55 -4.68 -13.58
C ALA A 135 1.08 -3.47 -14.38
N ASN A 136 -0.18 -3.09 -14.18
CA ASN A 136 -0.81 -1.95 -14.82
C ASN A 136 -0.97 -0.85 -13.79
N THR A 137 -0.66 0.40 -14.13
CA THR A 137 -0.70 1.49 -13.16
C THR A 137 -1.39 2.72 -13.71
N ILE A 138 -2.17 3.40 -12.88
CA ILE A 138 -2.89 4.64 -13.23
C ILE A 138 -2.44 5.74 -12.28
N SER A 139 -1.88 6.82 -12.83
CA SER A 139 -1.49 8.02 -12.08
C SER A 139 -0.55 7.75 -10.90
N SER A 140 0.39 6.82 -11.08
CA SER A 140 1.29 6.35 -10.04
C SER A 140 2.56 7.20 -9.91
N PRO A 141 2.92 7.67 -8.69
CA PRO A 141 4.06 8.55 -8.48
C PRO A 141 5.38 7.78 -8.40
N PHE A 142 5.79 7.09 -9.47
CA PHE A 142 7.01 6.28 -9.47
C PHE A 142 8.28 7.08 -9.17
N ARG A 143 8.30 8.35 -9.57
CA ARG A 143 9.41 9.28 -9.31
C ARG A 143 9.15 10.19 -8.11
N GLY A 144 8.14 9.88 -7.28
CA GLY A 144 7.61 10.77 -6.25
C GLY A 144 6.66 11.84 -6.82
N THR A 145 6.17 12.73 -5.96
CA THR A 145 5.23 13.81 -6.32
C THR A 145 5.54 15.08 -5.54
N GLN A 146 5.34 16.27 -6.14
CA GLN A 146 5.47 17.53 -5.39
C GLN A 146 4.41 17.69 -4.30
N LEU A 147 3.32 16.91 -4.37
CA LEU A 147 2.18 17.05 -3.46
C LEU A 147 2.57 16.88 -1.99
N VAL A 148 3.55 16.03 -1.68
CA VAL A 148 4.02 15.82 -0.30
C VAL A 148 4.65 17.09 0.28
N TYR A 149 5.40 17.85 -0.53
CA TYR A 149 6.00 19.12 -0.10
C TYR A 149 4.95 20.22 0.04
N HIS A 150 3.94 20.24 -0.83
CA HIS A 150 2.77 21.12 -0.65
C HIS A 150 1.96 20.76 0.59
N ALA A 151 1.96 19.48 0.98
CA ALA A 151 1.37 19.02 2.22
C ALA A 151 2.25 19.31 3.46
N GLY A 152 3.47 19.83 3.28
CA GLY A 152 4.34 20.29 4.36
C GLY A 152 5.57 19.45 4.64
N GLU A 153 5.87 18.43 3.85
CA GLU A 153 7.15 17.71 3.91
C GLU A 153 8.33 18.68 3.66
N ASP A 154 9.39 18.61 4.47
CA ASP A 154 10.61 19.40 4.27
C ASP A 154 11.44 18.82 3.10
N PRO A 155 11.69 19.58 2.02
CA PRO A 155 12.46 19.08 0.87
C PRO A 155 13.92 18.72 1.18
N ALA A 156 14.51 19.32 2.21
CA ALA A 156 15.91 19.14 2.59
C ALA A 156 16.08 18.17 3.78
N LYS A 157 15.02 17.97 4.58
CA LYS A 157 15.06 17.21 5.84
C LYS A 157 13.97 16.15 5.97
N ALA A 158 13.35 15.71 4.87
CA ALA A 158 12.43 14.57 4.86
C ALA A 158 13.00 13.40 5.70
N PRO A 159 12.24 12.81 6.63
CA PRO A 159 10.77 12.88 6.78
C PRO A 159 10.22 14.07 7.61
N ALA A 160 11.01 15.10 7.94
CA ALA A 160 10.51 16.20 8.77
C ALA A 160 9.32 16.94 8.12
N VAL A 161 8.26 17.20 8.88
CA VAL A 161 7.05 17.88 8.41
C VAL A 161 6.88 19.24 9.08
N GLN A 162 6.56 20.25 8.29
CA GLN A 162 6.31 21.61 8.77
C GLN A 162 5.13 21.65 9.73
N TRP A 163 5.34 22.36 10.85
CA TRP A 163 4.32 22.57 11.87
C TRP A 163 3.08 23.27 11.28
N PHE A 164 1.89 22.77 11.63
CA PHE A 164 0.59 23.25 11.11
C PHE A 164 0.32 23.11 9.60
N SER A 165 1.14 22.35 8.88
CA SER A 165 0.84 22.02 7.49
C SER A 165 -0.36 21.07 7.34
N LEU A 166 -0.85 20.91 6.12
CA LEU A 166 -1.95 19.99 5.81
C LEU A 166 -1.60 18.54 6.19
N GLY A 167 -0.39 18.08 5.86
CA GLY A 167 0.13 16.76 6.22
C GLY A 167 0.23 16.57 7.72
N TYR A 168 0.66 17.62 8.44
CA TYR A 168 0.72 17.63 9.90
C TYR A 168 -0.66 17.49 10.56
N MET A 169 -1.70 18.12 10.00
CA MET A 169 -3.08 17.95 10.45
C MET A 169 -3.61 16.56 10.10
N LEU A 170 -3.36 16.08 8.88
CA LEU A 170 -3.78 14.76 8.43
C LEU A 170 -3.20 13.66 9.32
N ALA A 171 -1.91 13.70 9.65
CA ALA A 171 -1.29 12.70 10.52
C ALA A 171 -2.00 12.55 11.88
N ARG A 172 -2.48 13.66 12.48
CA ARG A 172 -3.28 13.61 13.72
C ARG A 172 -4.63 12.94 13.53
N TRP A 173 -5.29 13.24 12.41
CA TRP A 173 -6.52 12.55 12.06
C TRP A 173 -6.29 11.05 11.93
N VAL A 174 -5.17 10.64 11.31
CA VAL A 174 -4.82 9.22 11.23
C VAL A 174 -4.59 8.61 12.61
N TYR A 175 -3.88 9.28 13.52
CA TYR A 175 -3.72 8.81 14.91
C TYR A 175 -5.06 8.67 15.64
N LEU A 176 -5.98 9.62 15.47
CA LEU A 176 -7.32 9.54 16.05
C LEU A 176 -8.11 8.36 15.48
N LEU A 177 -8.06 8.15 14.17
CA LEU A 177 -8.72 7.01 13.53
C LEU A 177 -8.10 5.68 13.96
N ALA A 178 -6.78 5.59 14.06
CA ALA A 178 -6.07 4.42 14.56
C ALA A 178 -6.45 4.09 16.01
N TYR A 179 -6.54 5.10 16.86
CA TYR A 179 -6.96 4.94 18.25
C TYR A 179 -8.40 4.42 18.34
N LEU A 180 -9.31 4.97 17.55
CA LEU A 180 -10.72 4.59 17.51
C LEU A 180 -11.03 3.38 16.62
N ALA A 181 -10.02 2.77 15.99
CA ALA A 181 -10.20 1.70 15.00
C ALA A 181 -11.16 0.57 15.45
N PRO A 182 -11.15 0.09 16.72
CA PRO A 182 -12.06 -0.98 17.14
C PRO A 182 -13.56 -0.65 17.09
N ILE A 183 -13.93 0.64 17.07
CA ILE A 183 -15.34 1.10 17.00
C ILE A 183 -15.70 1.74 15.65
N LEU A 184 -14.73 1.94 14.77
CA LEU A 184 -14.95 2.53 13.46
C LEU A 184 -15.46 1.49 12.46
N PRO A 185 -16.26 1.91 11.47
CA PRO A 185 -16.64 1.02 10.37
C PRO A 185 -15.39 0.59 9.60
N ALA A 186 -15.41 -0.61 9.02
CA ALA A 186 -14.29 -1.16 8.25
C ALA A 186 -13.84 -0.27 7.06
N ALA A 187 -14.69 0.66 6.61
CA ALA A 187 -14.35 1.65 5.59
C ALA A 187 -13.43 2.77 6.08
N LEU A 188 -13.18 2.88 7.39
CA LEU A 188 -12.24 3.83 8.01
C LEU A 188 -11.07 3.11 8.69
N ASP A 189 -10.89 1.82 8.41
CA ASP A 189 -9.75 1.06 8.91
C ASP A 189 -8.47 1.53 8.21
N MET A 190 -7.53 2.04 9.00
CA MET A 190 -6.24 2.57 8.53
C MET A 190 -5.12 1.51 8.52
N HIS A 191 -5.42 0.26 8.88
CA HIS A 191 -4.47 -0.86 8.95
C HIS A 191 -3.22 -0.54 9.78
N THR A 192 -3.44 -0.13 11.02
CA THR A 192 -2.37 0.35 11.93
C THR A 192 -1.99 -0.65 13.00
N GLU A 193 -2.36 -1.92 12.83
CA GLU A 193 -2.14 -2.94 13.86
C GLU A 193 -0.66 -3.14 14.15
N SER A 194 0.23 -2.98 13.17
CA SER A 194 1.68 -3.07 13.42
C SER A 194 2.16 -2.09 14.50
N ARG A 195 1.47 -0.96 14.69
CA ARG A 195 1.88 0.12 15.62
C ARG A 195 1.14 0.12 16.97
N CYS A 196 0.24 -0.82 17.21
CA CYS A 196 -0.48 -0.95 18.49
C CYS A 196 -1.22 0.31 18.98
N LEU A 197 -1.81 1.11 18.09
CA LEU A 197 -2.31 2.44 18.45
C LEU A 197 -3.73 2.47 19.01
N THR A 198 -4.40 1.32 19.16
CA THR A 198 -5.81 1.25 19.54
C THR A 198 -6.07 1.66 20.99
N PHE A 199 -7.28 2.13 21.31
CA PHE A 199 -7.66 2.47 22.69
C PHE A 199 -7.63 1.28 23.68
N ASN A 200 -7.53 0.04 23.18
CA ASN A 200 -7.36 -1.15 24.01
C ASN A 200 -5.90 -1.38 24.42
N GLU A 201 -4.95 -0.89 23.63
CA GLU A 201 -3.51 -1.10 23.82
C GLU A 201 -2.83 0.12 24.45
N VAL A 202 -3.36 1.33 24.19
CA VAL A 202 -2.70 2.59 24.51
C VAL A 202 -3.61 3.51 25.32
N SER A 203 -3.05 4.19 26.31
CA SER A 203 -3.79 5.15 27.14
C SER A 203 -4.05 6.48 26.42
N ILE A 204 -5.08 7.21 26.84
CA ILE A 204 -5.37 8.54 26.29
C ILE A 204 -4.20 9.53 26.45
N LEU A 205 -3.41 9.41 27.52
CA LEU A 205 -2.23 10.25 27.75
C LEU A 205 -1.14 9.97 26.72
N THR A 206 -0.94 8.70 26.38
CA THR A 206 0.01 8.29 25.34
C THR A 206 -0.49 8.72 23.96
N LEU A 207 -1.80 8.67 23.69
CA LEU A 207 -2.36 9.26 22.47
C LEU A 207 -2.08 10.76 22.37
N LEU A 208 -2.32 11.52 23.45
CA LEU A 208 -2.01 12.96 23.48
C LEU A 208 -0.52 13.23 23.24
N TRP A 209 0.35 12.36 23.75
CA TRP A 209 1.78 12.42 23.48
C TRP A 209 2.10 12.18 22.00
N TYR A 210 1.53 11.15 21.37
CA TYR A 210 1.68 10.92 19.92
C TYR A 210 1.11 12.07 19.08
N LEU A 211 -0.04 12.63 19.48
CA LEU A 211 -0.63 13.81 18.87
C LEU A 211 0.22 15.07 19.06
N TRP A 212 1.13 15.10 20.03
CA TRP A 212 2.06 16.20 20.23
C TRP A 212 3.36 16.01 19.44
N LYS A 213 3.97 14.83 19.53
CA LYS A 213 5.26 14.46 18.92
C LYS A 213 5.19 14.15 17.42
N CYS A 214 4.04 13.69 16.93
CA CYS A 214 3.76 13.46 15.50
C CYS A 214 4.72 12.51 14.78
N GLU A 215 5.24 11.48 15.47
CA GLU A 215 6.31 10.59 14.97
C GLU A 215 5.99 9.90 13.64
N TRP A 216 4.71 9.64 13.34
CA TRP A 216 4.32 8.98 12.10
C TRP A 216 4.41 9.88 10.87
N ALA A 217 4.18 11.18 11.03
CA ALA A 217 4.42 12.13 9.95
C ALA A 217 5.94 12.24 9.65
N GLU A 218 6.76 12.03 10.68
CA GLU A 218 8.21 12.17 10.65
C GLU A 218 8.94 10.82 10.58
N ALA A 219 8.27 9.75 10.14
CA ALA A 219 8.86 8.42 9.97
C ALA A 219 9.17 8.13 8.49
N GLU A 220 10.31 7.50 8.23
CA GLU A 220 10.63 7.00 6.88
C GLU A 220 9.71 5.83 6.47
N ASP A 221 9.18 5.07 7.43
CA ASP A 221 8.21 3.99 7.21
C ASP A 221 6.76 4.52 7.13
N ALA A 222 6.50 5.38 6.13
CA ALA A 222 5.19 5.95 5.90
C ALA A 222 4.95 6.33 4.43
N ALA A 223 3.69 6.27 3.98
CA ALA A 223 3.32 6.63 2.61
C ALA A 223 3.77 8.04 2.16
N PRO A 224 3.71 9.10 3.01
CA PRO A 224 4.19 10.43 2.62
C PRO A 224 5.67 10.44 2.26
N PHE A 225 6.52 9.85 3.12
CA PHE A 225 7.95 9.76 2.86
C PHE A 225 8.23 8.97 1.58
N ASP A 226 7.55 7.83 1.40
CA ASP A 226 7.68 7.01 0.19
C ASP A 226 7.28 7.75 -1.10
N ALA A 227 6.44 8.76 -1.01
CA ALA A 227 6.04 9.57 -2.15
C ALA A 227 6.97 10.78 -2.42
N THR A 228 8.03 10.96 -1.64
CA THR A 228 9.07 11.98 -1.87
C THR A 228 10.00 11.63 -3.04
N PHE A 229 10.63 12.64 -3.62
CA PHE A 229 11.67 12.45 -4.64
C PHE A 229 12.91 11.74 -4.08
N GLN A 230 13.25 12.00 -2.81
CA GLN A 230 14.39 11.36 -2.15
C GLN A 230 14.16 9.85 -1.98
N ALA A 231 13.01 9.45 -1.44
CA ALA A 231 12.68 8.03 -1.28
C ALA A 231 12.59 7.33 -2.64
N ALA A 232 11.96 7.96 -3.64
CA ALA A 232 11.92 7.43 -5.00
C ALA A 232 13.33 7.21 -5.59
N HIS A 233 14.26 8.15 -5.37
CA HIS A 233 15.64 8.01 -5.80
C HIS A 233 16.37 6.87 -5.06
N ARG A 234 16.21 6.75 -3.73
CA ARG A 234 16.80 5.64 -2.95
C ARG A 234 16.37 4.28 -3.51
N ARG A 235 15.08 4.13 -3.82
CA ARG A 235 14.51 2.91 -4.44
C ARG A 235 15.08 2.63 -5.83
N GLU A 236 15.24 3.67 -6.66
CA GLU A 236 15.83 3.55 -8.01
C GLU A 236 17.29 3.05 -7.94
N VAL A 237 18.09 3.58 -7.01
CA VAL A 237 19.47 3.14 -6.77
C VAL A 237 19.53 1.67 -6.33
N GLN A 238 18.59 1.23 -5.50
CA GLN A 238 18.45 -0.16 -5.07
C GLN A 238 17.82 -1.09 -6.12
N ARG A 239 17.47 -0.55 -7.30
CA ARG A 239 16.78 -1.27 -8.38
C ARG A 239 15.44 -1.88 -7.94
N GLU A 240 14.74 -1.23 -7.02
CA GLU A 240 13.41 -1.67 -6.56
C GLU A 240 12.36 -1.67 -7.68
N GLY A 241 12.56 -0.84 -8.71
CA GLY A 241 11.72 -0.79 -9.91
C GLY A 241 12.26 -1.60 -11.10
N ALA A 242 13.20 -2.53 -10.90
CA ALA A 242 13.72 -3.34 -11.99
C ALA A 242 12.62 -4.20 -12.62
N ILE A 243 12.58 -4.20 -13.95
CA ILE A 243 11.60 -4.98 -14.70
C ILE A 243 11.94 -6.46 -14.66
N ASN A 244 10.93 -7.30 -14.46
CA ASN A 244 11.02 -8.74 -14.62
C ASN A 244 10.63 -9.13 -16.06
N PRO A 245 11.46 -9.88 -16.80
CA PRO A 245 11.16 -10.27 -18.19
C PRO A 245 9.85 -11.07 -18.37
N GLY A 246 9.40 -11.77 -17.33
CA GLY A 246 8.16 -12.55 -17.34
C GLY A 246 6.89 -11.74 -17.06
N THR A 247 7.01 -10.43 -16.82
CA THR A 247 5.88 -9.55 -16.46
C THR A 247 5.64 -8.48 -17.53
N TYR A 248 4.37 -8.27 -17.89
CA TYR A 248 3.98 -7.16 -18.76
C TYR A 248 3.73 -5.89 -17.95
N TYR A 249 4.28 -4.76 -18.36
CA TYR A 249 4.12 -3.47 -17.67
C TYR A 249 3.34 -2.48 -18.52
N ARG A 250 2.39 -1.77 -17.91
CA ARG A 250 1.68 -0.67 -18.57
C ARG A 250 1.40 0.47 -17.61
N SER A 251 1.78 1.68 -18.00
CA SER A 251 1.55 2.90 -17.23
C SER A 251 0.58 3.82 -17.97
N TYR A 252 -0.42 4.31 -17.24
CA TYR A 252 -1.39 5.30 -17.68
C TYR A 252 -1.21 6.57 -16.86
N VAL A 253 -1.13 7.70 -17.54
CA VAL A 253 -0.94 9.02 -16.94
C VAL A 253 -2.19 9.84 -17.22
N ALA A 254 -2.81 10.37 -16.16
CA ALA A 254 -3.88 11.34 -16.29
C ALA A 254 -3.30 12.76 -16.30
N CYS A 255 -3.83 13.62 -17.18
CA CYS A 255 -3.56 15.05 -17.19
C CYS A 255 -4.92 15.75 -17.12
N ILE A 256 -5.08 16.64 -16.14
CA ILE A 256 -6.23 17.53 -16.07
C ILE A 256 -5.77 18.85 -16.67
N VAL A 257 -6.37 19.22 -17.80
CA VAL A 257 -6.10 20.45 -18.56
C VAL A 257 -7.15 21.49 -18.23
#